data_AF-A0A0R3Q630-F1
#
_entry.id   AF-A0A0R3Q630-F1
#
_cell.length_a   1.000
_cell.length_b   1.000
_cell.length_c   1.000
_cell.angle_alpha   90.00
_cell.angle_beta   90.00
_cell.angle_gamma   90.00
#
_symmetry.space_group_name_H-M   'P 1'
#
loop_
_entity.id
_entity.type
_entity.pdbx_description
1 polymer ?
#
loop_
_entity_poly.entity_id
_entity_poly.type
_entity_poly.pdbx_seq_one_letter_code
_entity_poly.pdbx_strand_id
1 'polypeptide(L)'
;GRHCILDVSGNAIRRLQSIANIYPIAVFVKPQTPHQIMEWDHSINEDDAHTIYQRCQRTEQNFGDLFTAVVSGQTFEDLIRRVLNVIAEQSRPHAWVPSRAQVF
;
A
#
# COMPACT_ATOMS: atom_id res chain seq x y z
N GLY A 1 -12.92 11.27 13.52
CA GLY A 1 -11.66 11.97 13.18
C GLY A 1 -11.53 12.06 11.67
N ARG A 2 -10.51 12.78 11.16
CA ARG A 2 -10.15 12.78 9.73
C ARG A 2 -8.90 11.91 9.52
N HIS A 3 -8.81 11.24 8.38
CA HIS A 3 -7.59 10.50 7.99
C HIS A 3 -6.58 11.46 7.37
N CYS A 4 -5.32 11.36 7.80
CA CYS A 4 -4.20 12.06 7.17
C CYS A 4 -3.68 11.21 6.00
N ILE A 5 -3.61 11.80 4.81
CA ILE A 5 -3.00 11.16 3.64
C ILE A 5 -1.52 11.54 3.62
N LEU A 6 -0.65 10.52 3.54
CA LEU A 6 0.79 10.69 3.61
C LEU A 6 1.44 10.27 2.30
N ASP A 7 2.23 11.15 1.71
CA ASP A 7 3.12 10.85 0.57
C ASP A 7 4.53 10.54 1.10
N VAL A 8 4.75 9.28 1.48
CA VAL A 8 5.96 8.83 2.18
C VAL A 8 6.33 7.39 1.81
N SER A 9 7.59 7.00 2.05
CA SER A 9 8.06 5.63 1.80
C SER A 9 7.75 4.65 2.94
N GLY A 10 7.95 3.35 2.70
CA GLY A 10 7.73 2.29 3.70
C GLY A 10 8.50 2.48 5.02
N ASN A 11 9.64 3.18 4.99
CA ASN A 11 10.37 3.54 6.21
C ASN A 11 9.56 4.45 7.16
N ALA A 12 8.66 5.28 6.63
CA ALA A 12 7.77 6.08 7.45
C ALA A 12 6.75 5.21 8.19
N ILE A 13 6.27 4.11 7.60
CA ILE A 13 5.37 3.16 8.27
C ILE A 13 6.02 2.60 9.53
N ARG A 14 7.29 2.14 9.43
CA ARG A 14 8.05 1.65 10.59
C ARG A 14 8.13 2.71 11.69
N ARG A 15 8.47 3.96 11.35
CA ARG A 15 8.60 5.06 12.32
C ARG A 15 7.27 5.42 12.98
N LEU A 16 6.17 5.44 12.22
CA LEU A 16 4.84 5.70 12.77
C LEU A 16 4.48 4.65 13.83
N GLN A 17 4.70 3.37 13.52
CA GLN A 17 4.39 2.27 14.43
C GLN A 17 5.32 2.24 15.66
N SER A 18 6.63 2.35 15.47
CA SER A 18 7.61 2.13 16.54
C SER A 18 7.88 3.34 17.42
N ILE A 19 7.89 4.55 16.84
CA ILE A 19 8.28 5.78 17.54
C ILE A 19 7.04 6.55 18.00
N ALA A 20 6.05 6.71 17.11
CA ALA A 20 4.88 7.52 17.40
C ALA A 20 3.71 6.71 17.99
N ASN A 21 3.81 5.37 18.01
CA ASN A 21 2.70 4.47 18.39
C ASN A 21 1.42 4.78 17.59
N ILE A 22 1.59 5.16 16.31
CA ILE A 22 0.53 5.40 15.33
C ILE A 22 0.54 4.22 14.36
N TYR A 23 -0.61 3.57 14.21
CA TYR A 23 -0.77 2.44 13.30
C TYR A 23 -1.47 2.92 12.01
N PRO A 24 -0.71 3.17 10.92
CA PRO A 24 -1.31 3.64 9.67
C PRO A 24 -2.05 2.50 8.95
N ILE A 25 -3.03 2.87 8.13
CA ILE A 25 -3.61 1.99 7.12
C ILE A 25 -2.70 2.07 5.89
N ALA A 26 -1.80 1.10 5.74
CA ALA A 26 -0.83 1.05 4.65
C ALA A 26 -1.38 0.16 3.53
N VAL A 27 -1.83 0.78 2.43
CA VAL A 27 -2.37 0.05 1.27
C VAL A 27 -1.34 0.08 0.15
N PHE A 28 -0.83 -1.09 -0.23
CA PHE A 28 0.06 -1.23 -1.38
C PHE A 28 -0.74 -1.56 -2.64
N VAL A 29 -0.67 -0.67 -3.63
CA VAL A 29 -1.24 -0.89 -4.96
C VAL A 29 -0.25 -1.70 -5.78
N LYS A 30 -0.58 -2.97 -6.02
CA LYS A 30 0.24 -3.91 -6.76
C LYS A 30 -0.21 -3.97 -8.23
N PRO A 31 0.57 -3.44 -9.19
CA PRO A 31 0.37 -3.75 -10.60
C PRO A 31 0.67 -5.23 -10.85
N GLN A 32 -0.08 -5.84 -11.77
CA GLN A 32 0.10 -7.24 -12.19
C GLN A 32 1.09 -7.37 -13.35
N THR A 33 1.17 -6.34 -14.19
CA THR A 33 2.09 -6.28 -15.33
C THR A 33 2.58 -4.84 -15.55
N PRO A 34 3.71 -4.64 -16.27
CA PRO A 34 4.10 -3.32 -16.75
C PRO A 34 3.02 -2.66 -17.62
N HIS A 35 2.35 -3.44 -18.48
CA HIS A 35 1.28 -2.94 -19.34
C HIS A 35 0.14 -2.30 -18.55
N GLN A 36 -0.24 -2.89 -17.41
CA GLN A 36 -1.27 -2.34 -16.54
C GLN A 36 -0.93 -0.94 -16.01
N ILE A 37 0.35 -0.62 -15.82
CA ILE A 37 0.78 0.71 -15.41
C ILE A 37 0.47 1.74 -16.51
N MET A 38 0.67 1.36 -17.77
CA MET A 38 0.33 2.19 -18.94
C MET A 38 -1.19 2.32 -19.13
N GLU A 39 -1.96 1.31 -18.74
CA GLU A 39 -3.43 1.38 -18.73
C GLU A 39 -3.94 2.35 -17.65
N TRP A 40 -3.26 2.42 -16.50
CA TRP A 40 -3.60 3.37 -15.44
C TRP A 40 -3.16 4.80 -15.76
N ASP A 41 -2.04 4.97 -16.45
CA ASP A 41 -1.52 6.26 -16.89
C ASP A 41 -0.94 6.16 -18.31
N HIS A 42 -1.70 6.65 -19.28
CA HIS A 42 -1.34 6.63 -20.70
C HIS A 42 -0.16 7.55 -21.05
N SER A 43 0.34 8.37 -20.11
CA SER A 43 1.54 9.19 -20.33
C SER A 43 2.84 8.41 -20.14
N ILE A 44 2.78 7.21 -19.56
CA ILE A 44 3.93 6.36 -19.27
C ILE A 44 4.27 5.50 -20.50
N ASN A 45 5.53 5.56 -20.94
CA ASN A 45 6.05 4.69 -21.99
C ASN A 45 6.42 3.29 -21.45
N GLU A 46 6.71 2.35 -22.35
CA GLU A 46 6.99 0.95 -22.00
C GLU A 46 8.23 0.79 -21.09
N ASP A 47 9.32 1.49 -21.37
CA ASP A 47 10.56 1.42 -20.57
C ASP A 47 10.36 1.94 -19.13
N ASP A 48 9.63 3.04 -19.00
CA ASP A 48 9.25 3.61 -17.71
C ASP A 48 8.29 2.68 -16.95
N ALA A 49 7.33 2.07 -17.64
CA ALA A 49 6.41 1.10 -17.06
C ALA A 49 7.17 -0.11 -16.48
N HIS A 50 8.15 -0.64 -17.21
CA HIS A 50 9.04 -1.69 -16.71
C HIS A 50 9.81 -1.26 -15.47
N THR A 51 10.35 -0.03 -15.47
CA THR A 51 11.08 0.53 -14.33
C THR A 51 10.19 0.68 -13.10
N ILE A 52 8.98 1.19 -13.26
CA ILE A 52 7.99 1.34 -12.18
C ILE A 52 7.58 -0.03 -11.66
N TYR A 53 7.29 -1.00 -12.54
CA TYR A 53 6.93 -2.36 -12.15
C TYR A 53 8.03 -3.03 -11.30
N GLN A 54 9.29 -2.90 -11.70
CA GLN A 54 10.43 -3.39 -10.90
C GLN A 54 10.57 -2.67 -9.55
N ARG A 55 10.24 -1.37 -9.48
CA ARG A 55 10.21 -0.62 -8.21
C ARG A 55 9.08 -1.11 -7.31
N CYS A 56 7.91 -1.43 -7.86
CA CYS A 56 6.79 -2.02 -7.12
C CYS A 56 7.20 -3.37 -6.52
N GLN A 57 7.82 -4.26 -7.29
CA GLN A 57 8.30 -5.56 -6.79
C GLN A 57 9.30 -5.41 -5.63
N ARG A 58 10.28 -4.50 -5.78
CA ARG A 58 11.25 -4.22 -4.70
C ARG A 58 10.58 -3.64 -3.46
N THR A 59 9.59 -2.77 -3.64
CA THR A 59 8.80 -2.19 -2.54
C THR A 59 8.02 -3.28 -1.80
N GLU A 60 7.37 -4.19 -2.53
CA GLU A 60 6.67 -5.34 -1.94
C GLU A 60 7.62 -6.27 -1.19
N GLN A 61 8.77 -6.60 -1.77
CA GLN A 61 9.77 -7.43 -1.12
C GLN A 61 10.31 -6.83 0.18
N ASN A 62 10.54 -5.51 0.21
CA ASN A 62 11.18 -4.83 1.34
C ASN A 62 10.21 -4.45 2.46
N PHE A 63 8.94 -4.25 2.14
CA PHE A 63 7.95 -3.66 3.05
C PHE A 63 6.63 -4.44 3.12
N GLY A 64 6.55 -5.62 2.50
CA GLY A 64 5.35 -6.44 2.50
C GLY A 64 4.82 -6.78 3.90
N ASP A 65 5.72 -6.90 4.88
CA ASP A 65 5.39 -7.10 6.30
C ASP A 65 4.68 -5.90 6.95
N LEU A 66 4.78 -4.71 6.36
CA LEU A 66 4.25 -3.47 6.90
C LEU A 66 2.88 -3.10 6.34
N PHE A 67 2.46 -3.72 5.24
CA PHE A 67 1.21 -3.37 4.58
C PHE A 67 0.02 -3.94 5.34
N THR A 68 -0.99 -3.09 5.54
CA THR A 68 -2.29 -3.52 6.04
C THR A 68 -3.03 -4.31 4.97
N ALA A 69 -2.87 -3.94 3.70
CA ALA A 69 -3.43 -4.66 2.57
C ALA A 69 -2.60 -4.48 1.31
N VAL A 70 -2.59 -5.50 0.46
CA VAL A 70 -2.12 -5.43 -0.92
C VAL A 70 -3.34 -5.50 -1.83
N VAL A 71 -3.47 -4.52 -2.73
CA VAL A 71 -4.63 -4.38 -3.61
C VAL A 71 -4.17 -4.37 -5.07
N SER A 72 -4.87 -5.15 -5.87
CA SER A 72 -4.84 -5.07 -7.34
C SER A 72 -6.26 -4.94 -7.86
N GLY A 73 -6.42 -4.36 -9.04
CA GLY A 73 -7.70 -4.23 -9.72
C GLY A 73 -7.52 -4.39 -11.23
N GLN A 74 -8.60 -4.68 -11.94
CA GLN A 74 -8.57 -4.74 -13.41
C GLN A 74 -8.72 -3.36 -14.05
N THR A 75 -9.47 -2.48 -13.41
CA THR A 75 -9.68 -1.10 -13.84
C THR A 75 -9.25 -0.14 -12.73
N PHE A 76 -9.01 1.13 -13.08
CA PHE A 76 -8.73 2.17 -12.10
C PHE A 76 -9.90 2.35 -11.11
N GLU A 77 -11.14 2.25 -11.58
CA GLU A 77 -12.34 2.31 -10.73
C GLU A 77 -12.39 1.17 -9.71
N ASP A 78 -12.11 -0.07 -10.15
CA ASP A 78 -12.04 -1.24 -9.25
C ASP A 78 -10.95 -1.05 -8.20
N LEU A 79 -9.80 -0.51 -8.61
CA LEU A 79 -8.69 -0.21 -7.70
C LEU A 79 -9.09 0.80 -6.62
N ILE A 80 -9.67 1.94 -7.02
CA ILE A 80 -10.13 2.97 -6.09
C ILE A 80 -11.16 2.41 -5.12
N ARG A 81 -12.16 1.67 -5.63
CA ARG A 81 -13.18 1.04 -4.81
C ARG A 81 -12.58 0.10 -3.76
N ARG A 82 -11.60 -0.73 -4.15
CA ARG A 82 -10.92 -1.65 -3.22
C ARG A 82 -10.09 -0.91 -2.17
N VAL A 83 -9.37 0.13 -2.55
CA VAL A 83 -8.61 0.98 -1.62
C VAL A 83 -9.54 1.62 -0.59
N LEU A 84 -10.66 2.19 -1.05
CA LEU A 84 -11.66 2.81 -0.18
C LEU A 84 -12.31 1.78 0.77
N ASN A 85 -12.57 0.56 0.29
CA ASN A 85 -13.08 -0.51 1.14
C ASN A 85 -12.09 -0.90 2.24
N VAL A 86 -10.79 -1.04 1.91
CA VAL A 86 -9.76 -1.30 2.92
C VAL A 86 -9.73 -0.18 3.96
N ILE A 87 -9.77 1.08 3.54
CA ILE A 87 -9.80 2.22 4.47
C ILE A 87 -11.04 2.11 5.38
N ALA A 88 -12.23 1.90 4.80
CA ALA A 88 -13.47 1.80 5.58
C ALA A 88 -13.47 0.64 6.60
N GLU A 89 -12.92 -0.51 6.22
CA GLU A 89 -12.81 -1.67 7.09
C GLU A 89 -11.80 -1.47 8.22
N GLN A 90 -10.66 -0.87 7.92
CA GLN A 90 -9.57 -0.66 8.86
C GLN A 90 -9.78 0.58 9.76
N SER A 91 -10.74 1.45 9.43
CA SER A 91 -11.14 2.62 10.23
C SER A 91 -12.16 2.31 11.33
N ARG A 92 -12.46 1.03 11.60
CA ARG A 92 -13.36 0.62 12.68
C ARG A 92 -12.77 0.96 14.06
N PRO A 93 -13.59 1.01 15.14
CA PRO A 93 -13.11 1.39 16.47
C PRO A 93 -12.01 0.49 17.05
N HIS A 94 -11.93 -0.75 16.56
CA HIS A 94 -10.93 -1.73 16.96
C HIS A 94 -10.06 -2.07 15.76
N ALA A 95 -8.75 -2.06 15.94
CA ALA A 95 -7.77 -2.40 14.92
C ALA A 95 -6.89 -3.56 15.41
N TRP A 96 -6.50 -4.43 14.47
CA TRP A 96 -5.48 -5.45 14.71
C TRP A 96 -4.11 -4.81 14.60
N VAL A 97 -3.30 -4.93 15.65
CA VAL A 97 -1.94 -4.42 15.69
C VAL A 97 -0.98 -5.55 16.07
N PRO A 98 0.28 -5.53 15.60
CA PRO A 98 1.28 -6.51 15.99
C PRO A 98 1.40 -6.60 17.52
N SER A 99 1.37 -7.83 18.04
CA SER A 99 1.63 -8.07 19.45
C SER A 99 3.09 -7.74 19.78
N ARG A 100 3.31 -7.17 20.97
CA ARG A 100 4.67 -6.99 21.52
C ARG A 100 5.27 -8.29 22.07
N ALA A 101 4.44 -9.33 22.22
CA ALA A 101 4.91 -10.64 22.67
C ALA A 101 5.53 -11.40 21.49
N GLN A 102 6.79 -11.79 21.63
CA GLN A 102 7.40 -12.78 20.73
C GLN A 102 6.66 -14.11 20.90
N VAL A 103 6.02 -14.58 19.83
CA VAL A 103 5.60 -15.97 19.75
C VAL A 103 6.86 -16.75 19.38
N PHE A 104 7.35 -17.56 20.33
CA PHE A 104 8.51 -18.43 20.17
C PHE A 104 8.26 -19.55 19.15
#